data_AF-A0A7W2DVD6-F1
#
_entry.id   AF-A0A7W2DVD6-F1
#
_cell.length_a   1.000
_cell.length_b   1.000
_cell.length_c   1.000
_cell.angle_alpha   90.00
_cell.angle_beta   90.00
_cell.angle_gamma   90.00
#
_symmetry.space_group_name_H-M   'P 1'
#
loop_
_entity.id
_entity.type
_entity.pdbx_description
1 polymer ?
#
loop_
_entity_poly.entity_id
_entity_poly.type
_entity_poly.pdbx_seq_one_letter_code
_entity_poly.pdbx_strand_id
1 'polypeptide(L)'
;MRDEIREFVLTTIREVMNLPLPENVTDDTPLGENGLGLESLSRLELMIQLESAYGIEVPEADSDAQQDATLGEFVDAVVALRGTAVADGAGR
;
A
#
# COMPACT_ATOMS: atom_id res chain seq x y z
N MET A 1 10.24 9.32 2.07
CA MET A 1 9.04 8.79 2.75
C MET A 1 8.03 8.23 1.76
N ARG A 2 7.49 9.02 0.81
CA ARG A 2 6.62 8.49 -0.26
C ARG A 2 7.35 7.44 -1.11
N ASP A 3 8.54 7.76 -1.61
CA ASP A 3 9.35 6.83 -2.42
C ASP A 3 9.73 5.55 -1.66
N GLU A 4 10.03 5.66 -0.37
CA GLU A 4 10.36 4.51 0.49
C GLU A 4 9.16 3.59 0.68
N ILE A 5 7.96 4.15 0.89
CA ILE A 5 6.73 3.36 1.00
C ILE A 5 6.37 2.74 -0.35
N ARG A 6 6.56 3.48 -1.45
CA ARG A 6 6.37 2.95 -2.81
C ARG A 6 7.29 1.76 -3.08
N GLU A 7 8.59 1.89 -2.83
CA GLU A 7 9.53 0.79 -2.99
C GLU A 7 9.22 -0.38 -2.08
N PHE A 8 8.77 -0.12 -0.85
CA PHE A 8 8.33 -1.17 0.06
C PHE A 8 7.14 -1.95 -0.51
N VAL A 9 6.10 -1.25 -0.97
CA VAL A 9 4.92 -1.86 -1.60
C VAL A 9 5.33 -2.75 -2.77
N LEU A 10 6.15 -2.25 -3.69
CA LEU A 10 6.62 -3.04 -4.84
C LEU A 10 7.49 -4.22 -4.41
N THR A 11 8.33 -4.04 -3.40
CA THR A 11 9.16 -5.12 -2.86
C THR A 11 8.31 -6.19 -2.20
N THR A 12 7.27 -5.83 -1.43
CA THR A 12 6.34 -6.78 -0.84
C THR A 12 5.60 -7.57 -1.92
N ILE A 13 5.09 -6.90 -2.95
CA ILE A 13 4.37 -7.56 -4.04
C ILE A 13 5.26 -8.57 -4.78
N ARG A 14 6.50 -8.20 -5.09
CA ARG A 14 7.41 -9.09 -5.84
C ARG A 14 8.07 -10.18 -4.98
N GLU A 15 8.51 -9.85 -3.75
CA GLU A 15 9.33 -10.74 -2.93
C GLU A 15 8.50 -11.55 -1.94
N VAL A 16 7.44 -10.96 -1.38
CA VAL A 16 6.60 -11.60 -0.35
C VAL A 16 5.45 -12.34 -1.01
N MET A 17 4.71 -11.65 -1.89
CA MET A 17 3.54 -12.22 -2.58
C MET A 17 3.91 -12.99 -3.85
N ASN A 18 5.16 -12.83 -4.33
CA ASN A 18 5.66 -13.48 -5.55
C ASN A 18 4.76 -13.19 -6.78
N LEU A 19 4.21 -11.96 -6.84
CA LEU A 19 3.34 -11.51 -7.92
C LEU A 19 4.14 -10.81 -9.02
N PRO A 20 3.80 -11.01 -10.31
CA PRO A 20 4.46 -10.34 -11.41
C PRO A 20 4.08 -8.86 -11.44
N LEU A 21 5.09 -7.99 -11.32
CA LEU A 21 4.92 -6.55 -11.51
C LEU A 21 5.11 -6.17 -12.98
N PRO A 22 4.31 -5.23 -13.52
CA PRO A 22 4.54 -4.71 -14.85
C PRO A 22 5.87 -3.93 -14.92
N GLU A 23 6.45 -3.87 -16.12
CA GLU A 23 7.76 -3.25 -16.34
C GLU A 23 7.75 -1.74 -16.06
N ASN A 24 6.60 -1.10 -16.27
CA ASN A 24 6.37 0.33 -16.08
C ASN A 24 5.28 0.57 -15.02
N VAL A 25 5.65 0.38 -13.75
CA VAL A 25 4.78 0.79 -12.64
C VAL A 25 4.91 2.29 -12.41
N THR A 26 3.79 3.00 -12.54
CA THR A 26 3.65 4.44 -12.27
C THR A 26 2.72 4.68 -11.09
N ASP A 27 2.70 5.89 -10.57
CA ASP A 27 1.74 6.30 -9.53
C ASP A 27 0.29 6.26 -10.04
N ASP A 28 0.05 6.43 -11.34
CA ASP A 28 -1.27 6.25 -11.97
C ASP A 28 -1.65 4.77 -12.18
N THR A 29 -0.77 3.82 -11.83
CA THR A 29 -1.05 2.40 -12.05
C THR A 29 -2.12 1.91 -11.07
N PRO A 30 -3.22 1.29 -11.54
CA PRO A 30 -4.25 0.74 -10.68
C PRO A 30 -3.70 -0.36 -9.76
N LEU A 31 -4.21 -0.47 -8.54
CA LEU A 31 -3.84 -1.56 -7.64
C LEU A 31 -4.47 -2.90 -8.04
N GLY A 32 -5.68 -2.87 -8.60
CA GLY A 32 -6.42 -4.07 -8.97
C GLY A 32 -5.90 -4.80 -10.22
N GLU A 33 -6.72 -5.71 -10.76
CA GLU A 33 -6.41 -6.54 -11.93
C GLU A 33 -5.93 -5.78 -13.18
N ASN A 34 -6.37 -4.52 -13.34
CA ASN A 34 -5.97 -3.69 -14.48
C ASN A 34 -4.58 -3.04 -14.35
N GLY A 35 -3.86 -3.27 -13.24
CA GLY A 35 -2.53 -2.72 -13.01
C GLY A 35 -1.61 -3.68 -12.27
N LEU A 36 -1.57 -3.59 -10.94
CA LEU A 36 -0.68 -4.41 -10.10
C LEU A 36 -1.21 -5.82 -9.80
N GLY A 37 -2.44 -6.12 -10.18
CA GLY A 37 -3.01 -7.46 -10.02
C GLY A 37 -3.34 -7.82 -8.57
N LEU A 38 -3.57 -6.83 -7.70
CA LEU A 38 -3.85 -7.10 -6.29
C LEU A 38 -5.31 -7.55 -6.10
N GLU A 39 -5.47 -8.85 -5.94
CA GLU A 39 -6.73 -9.46 -5.52
C GLU A 39 -7.02 -9.19 -4.02
N SER A 40 -8.21 -9.56 -3.55
CA SER A 40 -8.62 -9.31 -2.15
C SER A 40 -7.65 -9.91 -1.12
N LEU A 41 -7.09 -11.10 -1.38
CA LEU A 41 -6.14 -11.75 -0.47
C LEU A 41 -4.79 -11.03 -0.46
N SER A 42 -4.24 -10.72 -1.63
CA SER A 42 -2.96 -10.02 -1.76
C SER A 42 -3.04 -8.59 -1.19
N ARG A 43 -4.20 -7.92 -1.30
CA ARG A 43 -4.43 -6.62 -0.64
C ARG A 43 -4.37 -6.73 0.88
N LEU A 44 -5.05 -7.72 1.46
CA LEU A 44 -5.03 -7.92 2.91
C LEU A 44 -3.59 -8.19 3.39
N GLU A 45 -2.85 -9.04 2.68
CA GLU A 45 -1.46 -9.33 3.02
C GLU A 45 -0.56 -8.09 2.90
N LEU A 46 -0.81 -7.22 1.91
CA LEU A 46 -0.08 -5.96 1.75
C LEU A 46 -0.34 -5.01 2.92
N MET A 47 -1.60 -4.90 3.35
CA MET A 47 -1.98 -4.10 4.51
C MET A 47 -1.27 -4.62 5.76
N ILE A 48 -1.37 -5.92 6.07
CA ILE A 48 -0.70 -6.55 7.22
C ILE A 48 0.81 -6.26 7.20
N GLN A 49 1.44 -6.33 6.02
CA GLN A 49 2.88 -6.13 5.91
C GLN A 49 3.28 -4.65 6.13
N LEU A 50 2.44 -3.70 5.72
CA LEU A 50 2.61 -2.27 6.00
C LEU A 50 2.39 -1.95 7.48
N GLU A 51 1.33 -2.48 8.08
CA GLU A 51 1.05 -2.31 9.51
C GLU A 51 2.19 -2.85 10.36
N SER A 52 2.71 -4.03 10.01
CA SER A 52 3.86 -4.65 10.66
C SER A 52 5.15 -3.83 10.49
N ALA A 53 5.43 -3.34 9.28
CA ALA A 53 6.66 -2.59 9.00
C ALA A 53 6.65 -1.16 9.56
N TYR A 54 5.47 -0.54 9.65
CA TYR A 54 5.34 0.88 9.93
C TYR A 54 4.55 1.21 11.21
N GLY A 55 3.94 0.22 11.87
CA GLY A 55 3.17 0.40 13.09
C GLY A 55 1.93 1.27 12.90
N ILE A 56 1.35 1.25 11.69
CA ILE A 56 0.11 1.96 11.37
C ILE A 56 -1.07 0.99 11.35
N GLU A 57 -2.28 1.54 11.39
CA GLU A 57 -3.51 0.81 11.08
C GLU A 57 -3.98 1.32 9.70
N VAL A 58 -3.99 0.44 8.70
CA VAL A 58 -4.48 0.79 7.37
C VAL A 58 -5.96 0.40 7.32
N PRO A 59 -6.89 1.37 7.29
CA PRO A 59 -8.31 1.03 7.25
C PRO A 59 -8.58 0.22 5.98
N GLU A 60 -9.33 -0.87 6.13
CA GLU A 60 -9.94 -1.54 4.99
C GLU A 60 -10.91 -0.54 4.36
N ALA A 61 -10.44 0.22 3.36
CA ALA A 61 -11.31 1.09 2.60
C ALA A 61 -12.42 0.23 1.97
N ASP A 62 -13.65 0.77 1.91
CA ASP A 62 -14.76 0.15 1.19
C ASP A 62 -14.22 -0.45 -0.10
N SER A 63 -14.38 -1.77 -0.27
CA SER A 63 -13.62 -2.54 -1.25
C SER A 63 -13.71 -1.92 -2.65
N ASP A 64 -14.86 -1.33 -2.99
CA ASP A 64 -15.11 -0.53 -4.21
C ASP A 64 -14.16 0.66 -4.36
N ALA A 65 -13.96 1.49 -3.32
CA ALA A 65 -13.05 2.63 -3.38
C ALA A 65 -11.57 2.19 -3.53
N GLN A 66 -11.21 1.02 -3.01
CA GLN A 66 -9.88 0.45 -3.17
C GLN A 66 -9.68 -0.24 -4.52
N GLN A 67 -10.75 -0.65 -5.22
CA GLN A 67 -10.65 -1.24 -6.57
C GLN A 67 -10.13 -0.22 -7.60
N ASP A 68 -10.60 1.02 -7.51
CA ASP A 68 -10.24 2.10 -8.43
C ASP A 68 -9.00 2.88 -7.98
N ALA A 69 -8.47 2.60 -6.79
CA ALA A 69 -7.33 3.31 -6.25
C ALA A 69 -6.04 2.99 -7.03
N THR A 70 -5.29 4.04 -7.31
CA THR A 70 -3.97 3.96 -7.92
C THR A 70 -2.87 3.74 -6.88
N LEU A 71 -1.70 3.28 -7.33
CA LEU A 71 -0.52 3.13 -6.47
C LEU A 71 -0.17 4.46 -5.78
N GLY A 72 -0.26 5.58 -6.48
CA GLY A 72 0.01 6.91 -5.95
C GLY A 72 -0.91 7.24 -4.78
N GLU A 73 -2.22 7.11 -4.98
CA GLU A 73 -3.23 7.38 -3.94
C GLU A 73 -3.03 6.50 -2.70
N PHE A 74 -2.71 5.22 -2.92
CA PHE A 74 -2.45 4.30 -1.82
C PHE A 74 -1.19 4.67 -1.03
N VAL A 75 -0.09 4.97 -1.73
CA VAL A 75 1.15 5.41 -1.08
C VAL A 75 0.92 6.71 -0.31
N ASP A 76 0.18 7.66 -0.88
CA ASP A 76 -0.15 8.93 -0.23
C ASP A 76 -1.04 8.72 1.02
N ALA A 77 -1.99 7.79 0.97
CA ALA A 77 -2.79 7.41 2.14
C ALA A 77 -1.91 6.84 3.27
N VAL A 78 -0.99 5.95 2.95
CA VAL A 78 -0.03 5.37 3.92
C VAL A 78 0.91 6.43 4.49
N VAL A 79 1.39 7.37 3.66
CA VAL A 79 2.20 8.51 4.12
C VAL A 79 1.42 9.37 5.11
N ALA A 80 0.15 9.66 4.82
CA ALA A 80 -0.72 10.43 5.70
C ALA A 80 -0.94 9.70 7.05
N LEU A 81 -1.24 8.40 7.03
CA LEU A 81 -1.40 7.56 8.22
C LEU A 81 -0.14 7.52 9.08
N ARG A 82 1.03 7.41 8.45
CA ARG A 82 2.31 7.49 9.17
C ARG A 82 2.54 8.87 9.77
N GLY A 83 2.19 9.94 9.06
CA GLY A 83 2.27 11.30 9.56
C GLY A 83 1.43 11.50 10.83
N THR A 84 0.23 10.92 10.88
CA THR A 84 -0.66 10.97 12.05
C THR A 84 -0.19 10.03 13.17
N ALA A 85 0.22 8.80 12.86
CA ALA A 85 0.69 7.83 13.86
C ALA A 85 1.95 8.31 14.61
N VAL A 86 2.87 8.99 13.92
CA VAL A 86 4.04 9.62 14.55
C VAL A 86 3.62 10.77 15.49
N ALA A 87 2.55 11.49 15.18
CA ALA A 87 2.01 12.54 16.04
C ALA A 87 1.34 11.98 17.31
N ASP A 88 0.60 10.87 17.20
CA ASP A 88 -0.03 10.18 18.34
C ASP A 88 0.98 9.41 19.21
N GLY A 89 2.05 8.87 18.62
CA GLY A 89 3.10 8.14 19.33
C GLY A 89 4.03 9.01 20.19
N ALA A 90 4.08 10.33 19.94
CA ALA A 90 4.91 11.27 20.71
C ALA A 90 4.28 11.73 22.04
N GLY A 91 3.09 11.20 22.39
CA GLY A 91 2.30 11.60 23.55
C GLY A 91 2.21 10.60 24.71
N ARG A 92 2.98 9.50 24.73
CA ARG A 92 3.03 8.57 25.87
C ARG A 92 4.40 8.44 26.51
#